data_AF-A0A967VM29-F1
#
_entry.id   AF-A0A967VM29-F1
#
_cell.length_a   1.000
_cell.length_b   1.000
_cell.length_c   1.000
_cell.angle_alpha   90.00
_cell.angle_beta   90.00
_cell.angle_gamma   90.00
#
_symmetry.space_group_name_H-M   'P 1'
#
loop_
_entity.id
_entity.type
_entity.pdbx_description
1 polymer ?
#
loop_
_entity_poly.entity_id
_entity_poly.type
_entity_poly.pdbx_seq_one_letter_code
_entity_poly.pdbx_strand_id
1 'polypeptide(L)'
;MDGAIRAMRAAADLEDSVDKHPVTPSSPLPTRELLGEMLLDAGRPDEALTAFQASLAVSPGRLNSLSGAGRAAELAGDDQAAADYYRQAAQLVEPPVDRPRMGEARAFLETGDTG
;
A
#
# COMPACT_ATOMS: atom_id res chain seq x y z
N MET A 1 13.57 19.75 9.02
CA MET A 1 12.96 18.44 8.75
C MET A 1 12.11 17.96 9.94
N ASP A 2 12.67 17.83 11.15
CA ASP A 2 11.98 17.18 12.28
C ASP A 2 10.68 17.83 12.75
N GLY A 3 10.58 19.17 12.67
CA GLY A 3 9.34 19.87 13.00
C GLY A 3 8.16 19.47 12.09
N ALA A 4 8.44 19.30 10.79
CA ALA A 4 7.43 18.88 9.81
C ALA A 4 7.00 17.43 10.03
N ILE A 5 7.96 16.53 10.35
CA ILE A 5 7.65 15.13 10.68
C ILE A 5 6.79 15.05 11.94
N ARG A 6 7.08 15.84 12.98
CA ARG A 6 6.24 15.88 14.18
C ARG A 6 4.82 16.36 13.90
N ALA A 7 4.68 17.40 13.08
CA ALA A 7 3.36 17.89 12.67
C ALA A 7 2.59 16.82 11.87
N MET A 8 3.26 16.14 10.95
CA MET A 8 2.66 15.07 10.14
C MET A 8 2.25 13.86 10.99
N ARG A 9 3.04 13.47 11.98
CA ARG A 9 2.66 12.44 12.96
C ARG A 9 1.41 12.82 13.73
N ALA A 10 1.38 14.04 14.28
CA ALA A 10 0.23 14.52 15.02
C ALA A 10 -1.03 14.56 14.14
N ALA A 11 -0.91 14.91 12.86
CA ALA A 11 -2.01 14.85 11.90
C ALA A 11 -2.50 13.42 11.67
N ALA A 12 -1.58 12.47 11.43
CA ALA A 12 -1.93 11.06 11.24
C ALA A 12 -2.60 10.45 12.49
N ASP A 13 -2.07 10.75 13.69
CA ASP A 13 -2.63 10.26 14.95
C ASP A 13 -4.01 10.89 15.24
N LEU A 14 -4.20 12.17 14.88
CA LEU A 14 -5.50 12.84 14.98
C LEU A 14 -6.52 12.21 14.03
N GLU A 15 -6.13 11.93 12.79
CA GLU A 15 -6.98 11.24 11.81
C GLU A 15 -7.40 9.85 12.31
N ASP A 16 -6.49 9.07 12.90
CA ASP A 16 -6.84 7.76 13.49
C ASP A 16 -7.81 7.90 14.68
N SER A 17 -7.79 9.05 15.38
CA SER A 17 -8.63 9.27 16.55
C SER A 17 -10.08 9.66 16.23
N VAL A 18 -10.32 10.25 15.05
CA VAL A 18 -11.67 10.70 14.64
C VAL A 18 -12.56 9.56 14.11
N ASP A 19 -12.00 8.37 13.89
CA ASP A 19 -12.67 7.18 13.36
C ASP A 19 -13.56 6.43 14.38
N LYS A 20 -13.77 7.00 15.58
CA LYS A 20 -14.56 6.37 16.66
C LYS A 20 -16.06 6.73 16.67
N HIS A 21 -16.55 7.60 15.79
CA HIS A 21 -17.98 7.98 15.71
C HIS A 21 -18.55 7.88 14.29
N PRO A 22 -19.70 7.21 14.09
CA PRO A 22 -20.18 6.85 12.76
C PRO A 22 -21.05 7.96 12.17
N VAL A 23 -20.46 8.95 11.49
CA VAL A 23 -21.23 9.77 10.51
C VAL A 23 -20.49 10.16 9.23
N THR A 24 -19.23 9.77 9.03
CA THR A 24 -18.60 9.81 7.69
C THR A 24 -17.37 8.91 7.66
N PRO A 25 -17.37 7.75 6.97
CA PRO A 25 -16.15 6.99 6.77
C PRO A 25 -15.32 7.71 5.70
N SER A 26 -14.53 8.71 6.11
CA SER A 26 -13.46 9.26 5.27
C SER A 26 -12.18 8.51 5.60
N SER A 27 -11.85 7.56 4.72
CA SER A 27 -10.70 6.68 4.83
C SER A 27 -9.39 7.47 5.07
N PRO A 28 -8.55 7.12 6.07
CA PRO A 28 -7.33 7.88 6.46
C PRO A 28 -6.16 7.74 5.47
N LEU A 29 -6.45 7.59 4.18
CA LEU A 29 -5.61 6.90 3.21
C LEU A 29 -4.36 7.61 2.67
N PRO A 30 -4.15 8.94 2.76
CA PRO A 30 -2.90 9.55 2.32
C PRO A 30 -1.95 9.91 3.47
N THR A 31 -2.43 10.28 4.66
CA THR A 31 -1.57 10.93 5.67
C THR A 31 -0.52 10.00 6.27
N ARG A 32 -0.86 8.72 6.48
CA ARG A 32 0.11 7.68 6.89
C ARG A 32 1.13 7.35 5.78
N GLU A 33 0.73 7.41 4.51
CA GLU A 33 1.63 7.21 3.38
C GLU A 33 2.61 8.38 3.22
N LEU A 34 2.08 9.61 3.28
CA LEU A 34 2.86 10.84 3.23
C LEU A 34 3.86 10.91 4.39
N LEU A 35 3.45 10.50 5.59
CA LEU A 35 4.36 10.36 6.72
C LEU A 35 5.47 9.34 6.43
N GLY A 36 5.13 8.17 5.86
CA GLY A 36 6.10 7.15 5.46
C GLY A 36 7.11 7.70 4.46
N GLU A 37 6.66 8.38 3.40
CA GLU A 37 7.55 9.00 2.41
C GLU A 37 8.46 10.07 3.04
N MET A 38 7.91 10.95 3.88
CA MET A 38 8.71 11.95 4.59
C MET A 38 9.79 11.33 5.50
N LEU A 39 9.51 10.16 6.08
CA LEU A 39 10.45 9.43 6.93
C LEU A 39 11.54 8.74 6.10
N LEU A 40 11.20 8.21 4.92
CA LEU A 40 12.19 7.70 3.97
C LEU A 40 13.14 8.81 3.50
N ASP A 41 12.61 9.97 3.14
CA ASP A 41 13.41 11.12 2.71
C ASP A 41 14.31 11.66 3.83
N ALA A 42 13.93 11.44 5.09
CA ALA A 42 14.72 11.78 6.26
C ALA A 42 15.74 10.70 6.66
N GLY A 43 15.85 9.59 5.92
CA GLY A 43 16.76 8.48 6.23
C GLY A 43 16.34 7.70 7.48
N ARG A 44 15.03 7.62 7.77
CA ARG A 44 14.45 6.95 8.94
C ARG A 44 13.59 5.76 8.51
N PRO A 45 14.20 4.71 7.92
CA PRO A 45 13.49 3.62 7.29
C PRO A 45 12.63 2.80 8.26
N ASP A 46 13.09 2.53 9.47
CA ASP A 46 12.31 1.77 10.47
C ASP A 46 10.99 2.47 10.85
N GLU A 47 11.06 3.80 10.97
CA GLU A 47 9.88 4.60 11.30
C GLU A 47 8.96 4.77 10.10
N ALA A 48 9.51 4.84 8.89
CA ALA A 48 8.72 4.81 7.67
C ALA A 48 7.95 3.48 7.54
N LEU A 49 8.62 2.35 7.80
CA LEU A 49 8.02 1.03 7.78
C LEU A 49 6.82 0.96 8.74
N THR A 50 6.99 1.48 9.96
CA THR A 50 5.90 1.58 10.94
C THR A 50 4.71 2.39 10.43
N ALA A 51 4.95 3.51 9.74
CA ALA A 51 3.89 4.34 9.17
C ALA A 51 3.11 3.64 8.05
N PHE A 52 3.82 2.93 7.16
CA PHE A 52 3.18 2.14 6.11
C PHE A 52 2.42 0.92 6.66
N GLN A 53 2.96 0.26 7.69
CA GLN A 53 2.25 -0.83 8.38
C GLN A 53 0.95 -0.35 9.05
N ALA A 54 0.97 0.83 9.67
CA ALA A 54 -0.25 1.43 10.22
C ALA A 54 -1.28 1.72 9.12
N SER A 55 -0.84 2.20 7.95
CA SER A 55 -1.73 2.36 6.79
C SER A 55 -2.34 1.03 6.33
N LEU A 56 -1.54 -0.03 6.25
CA LEU A 56 -1.99 -1.37 5.84
C LEU A 56 -2.93 -2.05 6.85
N ALA A 57 -2.80 -1.73 8.14
CA ALA A 57 -3.72 -2.22 9.16
C ALA A 57 -5.14 -1.67 8.98
N VAL A 58 -5.27 -0.44 8.48
CA VAL A 58 -6.57 0.20 8.20
C VAL A 58 -7.07 -0.13 6.80
N SER A 59 -6.17 -0.16 5.81
CA SER A 59 -6.49 -0.50 4.42
C SER A 59 -5.57 -1.61 3.92
N PRO A 60 -5.91 -2.88 4.21
CA PRO A 60 -5.16 -4.02 3.69
C PRO A 60 -5.14 -3.99 2.16
N GLY A 61 -3.98 -4.29 1.56
CA GLY A 61 -3.83 -4.35 0.11
C GLY A 61 -3.75 -2.97 -0.58
N ARG A 62 -3.44 -1.89 0.14
CA ARG A 62 -3.15 -0.60 -0.50
C ARG A 62 -1.78 -0.65 -1.18
N LEU A 63 -1.77 -0.53 -2.51
CA LEU A 63 -0.57 -0.70 -3.33
C LEU A 63 0.57 0.24 -2.94
N ASN A 64 0.27 1.51 -2.67
CA ASN A 64 1.26 2.50 -2.26
C ASN A 64 1.90 2.14 -0.91
N SER A 65 1.09 1.76 0.09
CA SER A 65 1.62 1.33 1.39
C SER A 65 2.41 0.03 1.33
N LEU A 66 2.02 -0.93 0.50
CA LEU A 66 2.81 -2.15 0.28
C LEU A 66 4.16 -1.84 -0.38
N SER A 67 4.16 -1.00 -1.42
CA SER A 67 5.39 -0.58 -2.11
C SER A 67 6.30 0.24 -1.19
N GLY A 68 5.72 1.16 -0.42
CA GLY A 68 6.41 1.99 0.56
C GLY A 68 7.02 1.16 1.70
N ALA A 69 6.27 0.19 2.23
CA ALA A 69 6.76 -0.74 3.25
C ALA A 69 7.91 -1.60 2.73
N GLY A 70 7.84 -2.08 1.47
CA GLY A 70 8.93 -2.80 0.82
C GLY A 70 10.21 -1.98 0.75
N ARG A 71 10.11 -0.73 0.28
CA ARG A 71 11.24 0.21 0.20
C ARG A 71 11.80 0.55 1.58
N ALA A 72 10.93 0.73 2.57
CA ALA A 72 11.35 1.01 3.94
C ALA A 72 12.12 -0.16 4.56
N ALA A 73 11.63 -1.39 4.38
CA ALA A 73 12.30 -2.60 4.87
C ALA A 73 13.66 -2.82 4.18
N GLU A 74 13.74 -2.60 2.87
CA GLU A 74 15.00 -2.68 2.10
C GLU A 74 16.05 -1.70 2.63
N LEU A 75 15.66 -0.44 2.88
CA LEU A 75 16.55 0.58 3.42
C LEU A 75 16.92 0.33 4.90
N ALA A 76 16.11 -0.42 5.64
CA ALA A 76 16.42 -0.88 6.99
C ALA A 76 17.33 -2.13 7.00
N GLY A 77 17.57 -2.76 5.84
CA GLY A 77 18.34 -4.00 5.73
C GLY A 77 17.55 -5.27 6.07
N ASP A 78 16.22 -5.19 6.12
CA ASP A 78 15.33 -6.36 6.27
C ASP A 78 14.87 -6.86 4.90
N ASP A 79 15.79 -7.52 4.19
CA ASP A 79 15.56 -8.04 2.83
C ASP A 79 14.37 -9.02 2.77
N GLN A 80 14.14 -9.76 3.85
CA GLN A 80 13.04 -10.71 3.92
C GLN A 80 11.69 -9.99 3.95
N ALA A 81 11.53 -9.01 4.84
CA ALA A 81 10.31 -8.21 4.88
C ALA A 81 10.11 -7.40 3.59
N ALA A 82 11.19 -6.87 3.01
CA ALA A 82 11.15 -6.16 1.74
C ALA A 82 10.58 -7.05 0.62
N ALA A 83 11.12 -8.26 0.46
CA ALA A 83 10.65 -9.22 -0.53
C ALA A 83 9.16 -9.59 -0.32
N ASP A 84 8.72 -9.73 0.93
CA ASP A 84 7.34 -10.08 1.24
C ASP A 84 6.35 -8.97 0.91
N TYR A 85 6.70 -7.70 1.20
CA TYR A 85 5.87 -6.56 0.83
C TYR A 85 5.83 -6.33 -0.68
N TYR A 86 6.96 -6.42 -1.36
CA TYR A 86 7.00 -6.27 -2.82
C TYR A 86 6.22 -7.39 -3.53
N ARG A 87 6.27 -8.63 -3.02
CA ARG A 87 5.47 -9.73 -3.57
C ARG A 87 3.96 -9.46 -3.44
N GLN A 88 3.52 -8.96 -2.29
CA GLN A 88 2.12 -8.58 -2.10
C GLN A 88 1.72 -7.44 -3.03
N ALA A 89 2.58 -6.43 -3.22
CA ALA A 89 2.33 -5.34 -4.17
C ALA A 89 2.20 -5.88 -5.61
N ALA A 90 3.10 -6.78 -6.03
CA ALA A 90 3.08 -7.40 -7.35
C ALA A 90 1.78 -8.17 -7.62
N GLN A 91 1.30 -8.94 -6.63
CA GLN A 91 0.05 -9.70 -6.75
C GLN A 91 -1.20 -8.84 -7.00
N LEU A 92 -1.17 -7.54 -6.67
CA LEU A 92 -2.28 -6.63 -6.91
C LEU A 92 -2.27 -6.01 -8.31
N VAL A 93 -1.10 -5.92 -8.94
CA VAL A 93 -0.93 -5.36 -10.29
C VAL A 93 -0.87 -6.44 -11.36
N GLU A 94 -0.52 -7.67 -10.98
CA GLU A 94 -0.60 -8.81 -11.88
C GLU A 94 -2.08 -9.08 -12.22
N PRO A 95 -2.43 -9.15 -13.52
CA PRO A 95 -3.77 -9.59 -13.90
C PRO A 95 -3.96 -11.01 -13.37
N PRO A 96 -5.16 -11.37 -12.87
CA PRO A 96 -5.41 -12.70 -12.34
C PRO A 96 -5.08 -13.75 -13.41
N VAL A 97 -3.92 -14.38 -13.28
CA VAL A 97 -3.51 -15.52 -14.08
C VAL A 97 -4.30 -16.69 -13.54
N ASP A 98 -5.30 -17.08 -14.32
CA ASP A 98 -6.21 -18.21 -14.11
C ASP A 98 -7.64 -17.81 -13.68
N ARG A 99 -8.45 -17.46 -14.68
CA ARG A 99 -9.90 -17.55 -14.60
C ARG A 99 -10.37 -18.40 -15.78
N PRO A 100 -11.11 -19.51 -15.57
CA PRO A 100 -11.72 -20.33 -16.63
C PRO A 100 -12.46 -19.51 -17.70
N ARG A 101 -13.02 -18.36 -17.31
CA ARG A 101 -13.68 -17.38 -18.20
C ARG A 101 -12.78 -16.78 -19.30
N MET A 102 -11.46 -16.74 -19.12
CA MET A 102 -10.54 -16.27 -20.17
C MET A 102 -10.33 -17.33 -21.26
N GLY A 103 -10.43 -18.62 -20.91
CA GLY A 103 -10.47 -19.71 -21.89
C GLY A 103 -11.73 -19.63 -22.77
N GLU A 104 -12.88 -19.33 -22.17
CA GLU A 104 -14.14 -19.10 -22.88
C GLU A 104 -14.08 -17.88 -23.81
N ALA A 105 -13.51 -16.76 -23.33
CA ALA A 105 -13.33 -15.55 -24.14
C ALA A 105 -12.40 -15.78 -25.34
N ARG A 106 -11.33 -16.56 -25.16
CA ARG A 106 -10.41 -16.91 -26.26
C ARG A 106 -11.07 -17.85 -27.28
N ALA A 107 -11.83 -18.85 -26.82
CA ALA A 107 -12.57 -19.75 -27.69
C ALA A 107 -13.67 -19.04 -28.50
N PHE A 108 -14.32 -18.02 -27.91
CA PHE A 108 -15.30 -17.18 -28.60
C PHE A 108 -14.66 -16.34 -29.72
N LEU A 109 -13.45 -15.82 -29.51
CA LEU A 109 -12.73 -15.04 -30.53
C LEU A 109 -12.20 -15.92 -31.66
N GLU A 110 -11.79 -17.17 -31.37
CA GLU A 110 -11.34 -18.13 -32.40
C GLU A 110 -12.48 -18.69 -33.26
N THR A 111 -13.74 -18.62 -32.79
CA THR A 111 -14.92 -19.08 -33.54
C THR A 111 -15.68 -17.96 -34.26
N GLY A 112 -15.36 -16.69 -33.97
CA GLY A 112 -16.02 -15.52 -34.55
C GLY A 112 -15.44 -15.01 -35.88
N ASP A 113 -14.31 -15.57 -36.34
CA ASP A 113 -13.59 -15.09 -37.54
C ASP A 113 -13.77 -16.04 -38.75
N THR A 114 -15.02 -16.43 -39.02
CA THR A 114 -15.40 -17.15 -40.26
C THR A 114 -16.70 -16.59 -40.85
N GLY A 115 -16.68 -15.29 -41.16
CA GLY A 115 -17.75 -14.61 -41.90
C GLY A 115 -17.20 -13.55 -42.84
#